data_AF-X0YYL6-F1
#
_entry.id   AF-X0YYL6-F1
#
_cell.length_a   1.000
_cell.length_b   1.000
_cell.length_c   1.000
_cell.angle_alpha   90.00
_cell.angle_beta   90.00
_cell.angle_gamma   90.00
#
_symmetry.space_group_name_H-M   'P 1'
#
loop_
_entity.id
_entity.type
_entity.pdbx_description
1 polymer ?
#
loop_
_entity_poly.entity_id
_entity_poly.type
_entity_poly.pdbx_seq_one_letter_code
_entity_poly.pdbx_strand_id
1 'polypeptide(L)'
;FGVELIGVDIDVINKAEDREQFKEAMGNISLHVPPSGYAHSLREALNFSKKLKFPLVVRPSFTLGGIGGGVAFNKEEFMEIVTRGLDLSPKSEVLVEKSVAGWKEIELEMMRDKNDNVVIICSIENFDPMGVHTGDSICAAPAQTLTYKEYQDIRDAGIKIMREIGVSAGGSNIQFAVNPENGKVAVIELNPRVSRSSALASKATGYPIAKIATKLAIGYTLDEIPNDITKKTPACFEPSIDYVVVKFPRWTFEKFPGTDPSLTTRMKSVGEVLAIGRTFKEALQKSIRSLEIDRYGLGSDGKDNIGEELLNSKLSIPNQDRVFY
;
A
#
# COMPACT_ATOMS: atom_id res chain seq x y z
N PHE A 1 23.28 -1.21 28.80
CA PHE A 1 22.85 0.20 28.70
C PHE A 1 21.46 0.46 29.29
N GLY A 2 20.58 -0.54 29.45
CA GLY A 2 19.27 -0.33 30.13
C GLY A 2 18.37 0.68 29.42
N VAL A 3 18.46 0.75 28.08
CA VAL A 3 17.70 1.69 27.27
C VAL A 3 16.33 1.07 26.99
N GLU A 4 15.27 1.77 27.40
CA GLU A 4 13.89 1.39 27.13
C GLU A 4 13.51 1.77 25.70
N LEU A 5 12.84 0.84 24.99
CA LEU A 5 12.24 1.10 23.69
C LEU A 5 10.82 1.63 23.93
N ILE A 6 10.50 2.81 23.38
CA ILE A 6 9.17 3.42 23.48
C ILE A 6 8.43 3.41 22.14
N GLY A 7 7.11 3.52 22.20
CA GLY A 7 6.23 3.56 21.03
C GLY A 7 5.75 2.17 20.63
N VAL A 8 6.58 1.44 19.87
CA VAL A 8 6.24 0.11 19.37
C VAL A 8 7.28 -0.90 19.83
N ASP A 9 6.82 -1.94 20.52
CA ASP A 9 7.67 -3.00 21.04
C ASP A 9 8.30 -3.84 19.92
N ILE A 10 9.47 -4.42 20.20
CA ILE A 10 10.19 -5.27 19.24
C ILE A 10 9.35 -6.47 18.78
N ASP A 11 8.55 -7.04 19.68
CA ASP A 11 7.67 -8.18 19.38
C ASP A 11 6.57 -7.78 18.41
N VAL A 12 6.05 -6.55 18.52
CA VAL A 12 5.04 -5.99 17.60
C VAL A 12 5.66 -5.78 16.21
N ILE A 13 6.89 -5.26 16.16
CA ILE A 13 7.64 -5.09 14.89
C ILE A 13 7.86 -6.45 14.23
N ASN A 14 8.37 -7.44 14.98
CA ASN A 14 8.62 -8.77 14.47
C ASN A 14 7.33 -9.45 13.98
N LYS A 15 6.24 -9.34 14.75
CA LYS A 15 4.94 -9.92 14.39
C LYS A 15 4.33 -9.30 13.13
N ALA A 16 4.62 -8.03 12.85
CA ALA A 16 4.14 -7.33 11.65
C ALA A 16 5.01 -7.57 10.41
N GLU A 17 6.34 -7.57 10.57
CA GLU A 17 7.31 -7.68 9.47
C GLU A 17 7.55 -9.15 9.04
N ASP A 18 7.37 -10.12 9.96
CA ASP A 18 7.41 -11.54 9.64
C ASP A 18 6.08 -11.99 9.02
N ARG A 19 6.15 -12.47 7.76
CA ARG A 19 4.96 -12.85 6.98
C ARG A 19 4.19 -14.04 7.56
N GLU A 20 4.87 -14.99 8.21
CA GLU A 20 4.19 -16.15 8.79
C GLU A 20 3.46 -15.74 10.07
N GLN A 21 4.13 -14.98 10.94
CA GLN A 21 3.53 -14.46 12.16
C GLN A 21 2.36 -13.52 11.84
N PHE A 22 2.51 -12.65 10.84
CA PHE A 22 1.44 -11.77 10.39
C PHE A 22 0.24 -12.57 9.85
N LYS A 23 0.48 -13.59 9.04
CA LYS A 23 -0.57 -14.47 8.50
C LYS A 23 -1.30 -15.23 9.61
N GLU A 24 -0.58 -15.77 10.58
CA GLU A 24 -1.16 -16.43 11.75
C GLU A 24 -2.02 -15.45 12.56
N ALA A 25 -1.49 -14.26 12.82
CA ALA A 25 -2.19 -13.17 13.51
C ALA A 25 -3.51 -12.83 12.80
N MET A 26 -3.50 -12.66 11.48
CA MET A 26 -4.72 -12.40 10.70
C MET A 26 -5.72 -13.56 10.80
N GLY A 27 -5.22 -14.80 10.82
CA GLY A 27 -6.02 -16.00 11.03
C GLY A 27 -6.74 -16.00 12.38
N ASN A 28 -6.07 -15.60 13.46
CA ASN A 28 -6.64 -15.53 14.82
C ASN A 28 -7.84 -14.58 14.91
N ILE A 29 -7.83 -13.49 14.13
CA ILE A 29 -8.93 -12.52 14.06
C ILE A 29 -9.88 -12.74 12.87
N SER A 30 -9.81 -13.91 12.22
CA SER A 30 -10.64 -14.30 11.09
C SER A 30 -10.59 -13.33 9.90
N LEU A 31 -9.44 -12.70 9.68
CA LEU A 31 -9.19 -11.86 8.52
C LEU A 31 -8.47 -12.63 7.42
N HIS A 32 -8.86 -12.34 6.19
CA HIS A 32 -8.30 -13.00 5.03
C HIS A 32 -7.00 -12.31 4.60
N VAL A 33 -5.93 -13.09 4.43
CA VAL A 33 -4.75 -12.69 3.64
C VAL A 33 -4.73 -13.49 2.33
N PRO A 34 -4.08 -13.01 1.26
CA PRO A 34 -3.89 -13.79 0.06
C PRO A 34 -3.28 -15.16 0.41
N PRO A 35 -3.89 -16.28 -0.04
CA PRO A 35 -3.36 -17.60 0.26
C PRO A 35 -1.93 -17.75 -0.25
N SER A 36 -1.04 -18.15 0.64
CA SER A 36 0.40 -18.26 0.38
C SER A 36 1.02 -19.48 1.04
N GLY A 37 2.20 -19.87 0.59
CA GLY A 37 3.02 -20.88 1.26
C GLY A 37 4.42 -20.99 0.65
N TYR A 38 5.38 -21.45 1.46
CA TYR A 38 6.74 -21.69 1.01
C TYR A 38 6.85 -23.03 0.30
N ALA A 39 7.71 -23.05 -0.72
CA ALA A 39 8.10 -24.23 -1.46
C ALA A 39 9.63 -24.28 -1.57
N HIS A 40 10.18 -25.47 -1.33
CA HIS A 40 11.62 -25.76 -1.42
C HIS A 40 11.97 -26.60 -2.65
N SER A 41 10.96 -26.96 -3.45
CA SER A 41 11.15 -27.67 -4.70
C SER A 41 10.08 -27.28 -5.72
N LEU A 42 10.39 -27.48 -7.00
CA LEU A 42 9.41 -27.27 -8.07
C LEU A 42 8.15 -28.12 -7.87
N ARG A 43 8.30 -29.34 -7.32
CA ARG A 43 7.18 -30.24 -7.02
C ARG A 43 6.25 -29.66 -5.95
N GLU A 44 6.80 -29.11 -4.88
CA GLU A 44 6.01 -28.44 -3.84
C GLU A 44 5.30 -27.21 -4.40
N ALA A 45 6.01 -26.36 -5.13
CA ALA A 45 5.43 -25.18 -5.77
C ALA A 45 4.28 -25.55 -6.72
N LEU A 46 4.43 -26.61 -7.52
CA LEU A 46 3.38 -27.11 -8.41
C LEU A 46 2.14 -27.59 -7.64
N ASN A 47 2.27 -28.10 -6.42
CA ASN A 47 1.11 -28.44 -5.59
C ASN A 47 0.32 -27.19 -5.17
N PHE A 48 0.98 -26.07 -4.91
CA PHE A 48 0.31 -24.78 -4.69
C PHE A 48 -0.44 -24.31 -5.94
N SER A 49 0.14 -24.47 -7.13
CA SER A 49 -0.51 -24.05 -8.39
C SER A 49 -1.87 -24.73 -8.63
N LYS A 50 -1.99 -26.01 -8.24
CA LYS A 50 -3.24 -26.78 -8.34
C LYS A 50 -4.31 -26.27 -7.38
N LYS A 51 -3.92 -25.75 -6.22
CA LYS A 51 -4.84 -25.28 -5.16
C LYS A 51 -5.28 -23.84 -5.38
N LEU A 52 -4.33 -22.95 -5.71
CA LEU A 52 -4.55 -21.51 -5.71
C LEU A 52 -5.10 -20.95 -7.03
N LYS A 53 -4.91 -21.69 -8.14
CA LYS A 53 -5.20 -21.26 -9.52
C LYS A 53 -4.41 -20.00 -9.92
N PHE A 54 -4.07 -19.87 -11.20
CA PHE A 54 -3.39 -18.67 -11.70
C PHE A 54 -4.28 -17.41 -11.67
N PRO A 55 -3.72 -16.19 -11.70
CA PRO A 55 -2.30 -15.88 -11.61
C PRO A 55 -1.71 -16.05 -10.20
N LEU A 56 -0.42 -16.37 -10.11
CA LEU A 56 0.34 -16.56 -8.87
C LEU A 56 1.58 -15.67 -8.82
N VAL A 57 1.89 -15.14 -7.64
CA VAL A 57 3.12 -14.42 -7.37
C VAL A 57 4.14 -15.37 -6.77
N VAL A 58 5.36 -15.36 -7.29
CA VAL A 58 6.49 -16.12 -6.76
C VAL A 58 7.54 -15.13 -6.26
N ARG A 59 7.96 -15.26 -5.00
CA ARG A 59 8.98 -14.41 -4.38
C ARG A 59 10.07 -15.29 -3.76
N PRO A 60 11.31 -15.24 -4.25
CA PRO A 60 12.41 -15.97 -3.64
C PRO A 60 12.80 -15.38 -2.29
N SER A 61 12.97 -16.23 -1.29
CA SER A 61 13.41 -15.80 0.04
C SER A 61 14.84 -15.27 0.01
N PHE A 62 15.15 -14.29 0.86
CA PHE A 62 16.48 -13.69 1.01
C PHE A 62 17.08 -13.09 -0.29
N THR A 63 16.22 -12.72 -1.24
CA THR A 63 16.62 -11.95 -2.42
C THR A 63 16.19 -10.49 -2.30
N LEU A 64 16.99 -9.57 -2.84
CA LEU A 64 16.66 -8.13 -2.84
C LEU A 64 15.99 -7.74 -4.16
N GLY A 65 15.06 -6.79 -4.10
CA GLY A 65 14.51 -6.13 -5.28
C GLY A 65 13.68 -7.02 -6.21
N GLY A 66 13.16 -8.15 -5.73
CA GLY A 66 12.33 -9.07 -6.52
C GLY A 66 13.10 -9.96 -7.50
N ILE A 67 14.44 -10.02 -7.37
CA ILE A 67 15.30 -10.84 -8.22
C ILE A 67 14.88 -12.32 -8.12
N GLY A 68 14.65 -12.95 -9.28
CA GLY A 68 14.21 -14.34 -9.38
C GLY A 68 12.71 -14.56 -9.15
N GLY A 69 11.96 -13.53 -8.75
CA GLY A 69 10.51 -13.59 -8.61
C GLY A 69 9.76 -13.22 -9.89
N GLY A 70 8.44 -13.18 -9.79
CA GLY A 70 7.55 -12.79 -10.89
C GLY A 70 6.09 -13.14 -10.65
N VAL A 71 5.24 -12.73 -11.59
CA VAL A 71 3.84 -13.16 -11.64
C VAL A 71 3.70 -14.17 -12.78
N ALA A 72 3.18 -15.34 -12.47
CA ALA A 72 2.88 -16.39 -13.44
C ALA A 72 1.39 -16.41 -13.76
N PHE A 73 1.04 -16.30 -15.03
CA PHE A 73 -0.35 -16.36 -15.51
C PHE A 73 -0.75 -17.77 -15.97
N ASN A 74 0.23 -18.62 -16.24
CA ASN A 74 0.04 -20.01 -16.63
C ASN A 74 1.10 -20.92 -15.97
N LYS A 75 0.98 -22.22 -16.20
CA LYS A 75 1.82 -23.24 -15.57
C LYS A 75 3.26 -23.20 -16.08
N GLU A 76 3.43 -22.90 -17.36
CA GLU A 76 4.71 -22.85 -18.05
C GLU A 76 5.58 -21.73 -17.47
N GLU A 77 5.03 -20.50 -17.41
CA GLU A 77 5.66 -19.35 -16.74
C GLU A 77 5.96 -19.65 -15.27
N PHE A 78 5.02 -20.30 -14.57
CA PHE A 78 5.20 -20.63 -13.16
C PHE A 78 6.40 -21.55 -12.93
N MET A 79 6.57 -22.58 -13.77
CA MET A 79 7.72 -23.49 -13.65
C MET A 79 9.04 -22.78 -13.91
N GLU A 80 9.07 -21.86 -14.89
CA GLU A 80 10.27 -21.05 -15.18
C GLU A 80 10.62 -20.14 -13.99
N ILE A 81 9.64 -19.37 -13.51
CA ILE A 81 9.84 -18.42 -12.42
C ILE A 81 10.24 -19.14 -11.13
N VAL A 82 9.59 -20.25 -10.78
CA VAL A 82 9.93 -21.04 -9.58
C VAL A 82 11.33 -21.64 -9.69
N THR A 83 11.69 -22.24 -10.82
CA THR A 83 13.03 -22.82 -11.01
C THR A 83 14.11 -21.76 -10.82
N ARG A 84 13.96 -20.63 -11.51
CA ARG A 84 14.86 -19.48 -11.36
C ARG A 84 14.89 -18.96 -9.92
N GLY A 85 13.73 -18.87 -9.27
CA GLY A 85 13.62 -18.39 -7.91
C GLY A 85 14.31 -19.28 -6.88
N LEU A 86 14.18 -20.61 -7.01
CA LEU A 86 14.83 -21.58 -6.15
C LEU A 86 16.36 -21.56 -6.30
N ASP A 87 16.86 -21.42 -7.53
CA ASP A 87 18.30 -21.32 -7.80
C ASP A 87 18.92 -20.03 -7.26
N LEU A 88 18.17 -18.92 -7.31
CA LEU A 88 18.64 -17.61 -6.82
C LEU A 88 18.46 -17.41 -5.32
N SER A 89 17.57 -18.17 -4.68
CA SER A 89 17.35 -18.11 -3.24
C SER A 89 18.52 -18.75 -2.49
N PRO A 90 19.21 -18.03 -1.58
CA PRO A 90 20.28 -18.59 -0.76
C PRO A 90 19.85 -19.79 0.10
N LYS A 91 18.55 -19.95 0.34
CA LYS A 91 17.95 -21.07 1.08
C LYS A 91 17.21 -22.07 0.19
N SER A 92 17.28 -21.92 -1.13
CA SER A 92 16.50 -22.70 -2.10
C SER A 92 15.02 -22.75 -1.73
N GLU A 93 14.46 -21.56 -1.47
CA GLU A 93 13.09 -21.38 -0.97
C GLU A 93 12.41 -20.24 -1.71
N VAL A 94 11.16 -20.47 -2.12
CA VAL A 94 10.28 -19.45 -2.71
C VAL A 94 8.93 -19.41 -2.00
N LEU A 95 8.41 -18.21 -1.78
CA LEU A 95 7.02 -17.98 -1.40
C LEU A 95 6.14 -17.98 -2.65
N VAL A 96 5.13 -18.86 -2.68
CA VAL A 96 4.08 -18.89 -3.70
C VAL A 96 2.80 -18.30 -3.11
N GLU A 97 2.24 -17.28 -3.74
CA GLU A 97 1.07 -16.54 -3.24
C GLU A 97 0.04 -16.33 -4.34
N LYS A 98 -1.25 -16.32 -3.96
CA LYS A 98 -2.33 -15.96 -4.88
C LYS A 98 -2.20 -14.50 -5.27
N SER A 99 -2.10 -14.23 -6.58
CA SER A 99 -2.11 -12.86 -7.06
C SER A 99 -3.49 -12.23 -6.85
N VAL A 100 -3.47 -11.01 -6.29
CA VAL A 100 -4.61 -10.10 -6.21
C VAL A 100 -4.43 -8.92 -7.16
N ALA A 101 -3.57 -9.07 -8.18
CA ALA A 101 -3.34 -8.02 -9.17
C ALA A 101 -4.65 -7.58 -9.83
N GLY A 102 -4.84 -6.27 -10.01
CA GLY A 102 -6.08 -5.69 -10.53
C GLY A 102 -7.17 -5.44 -9.49
N TRP A 103 -7.03 -5.93 -8.25
CA TRP A 103 -7.94 -5.55 -7.16
C TRP A 103 -7.71 -4.08 -6.76
N LYS A 104 -8.74 -3.44 -6.18
CA LYS A 104 -8.60 -2.10 -5.61
C LYS A 104 -7.62 -2.17 -4.44
N GLU A 105 -6.74 -1.19 -4.30
CA GLU A 105 -5.79 -1.12 -3.18
C GLU A 105 -6.14 0.08 -2.27
N ILE A 106 -6.46 -0.23 -1.01
CA ILE A 106 -6.93 0.73 -0.01
C ILE A 106 -5.94 0.74 1.14
N GLU A 107 -5.56 1.93 1.60
CA GLU A 107 -4.73 2.11 2.79
C GLU A 107 -5.52 2.84 3.88
N LEU A 108 -5.32 2.42 5.13
CA LEU A 108 -5.78 3.16 6.31
C LEU A 108 -4.57 3.61 7.14
N GLU A 109 -4.49 4.91 7.39
CA GLU A 109 -3.61 5.47 8.41
C GLU A 109 -4.36 5.53 9.74
N MET A 110 -3.85 4.82 10.74
CA MET A 110 -4.52 4.64 12.03
C MET A 110 -3.63 5.06 13.18
N MET A 111 -4.24 5.44 14.29
CA MET A 111 -3.57 5.72 15.56
C MET A 111 -4.24 4.94 16.69
N ARG A 112 -3.43 4.38 17.60
CA ARG A 112 -3.90 3.72 18.82
C ARG A 112 -3.12 4.19 20.04
N ASP A 113 -3.81 4.40 21.15
CA ASP A 113 -3.20 4.74 22.44
C ASP A 113 -3.34 3.63 23.51
N LYS A 114 -2.69 3.85 24.66
CA LYS A 114 -2.65 2.92 25.78
C LYS A 114 -4.01 2.66 26.44
N ASN A 115 -5.02 3.51 26.19
CA ASN A 115 -6.38 3.35 26.67
C ASN A 115 -7.25 2.58 25.66
N ASP A 116 -6.65 2.02 24.62
CA ASP A 116 -7.31 1.33 23.51
C ASP A 116 -8.25 2.23 22.68
N ASN A 117 -8.05 3.56 22.74
CA ASN A 117 -8.67 4.44 21.76
C ASN A 117 -8.02 4.19 20.40
N VAL A 118 -8.83 4.01 19.36
CA VAL A 118 -8.37 3.83 17.99
C VAL A 118 -9.09 4.81 17.08
N VAL A 119 -8.33 5.55 16.28
CA VAL A 119 -8.87 6.51 15.31
C VAL A 119 -8.26 6.26 13.93
N ILE A 120 -9.09 6.41 12.90
CA ILE A 120 -8.68 6.38 11.51
C ILE A 120 -8.41 7.81 11.10
N ILE A 121 -7.15 8.10 10.77
CA ILE A 121 -6.72 9.44 10.40
C ILE A 121 -7.04 9.72 8.94
N CYS A 122 -6.78 8.75 8.06
CA CYS A 122 -7.00 8.92 6.64
C CYS A 122 -7.26 7.57 5.99
N SER A 123 -8.20 7.54 5.04
CA SER A 123 -8.31 6.48 4.05
C SER A 123 -7.73 6.95 2.73
N ILE A 124 -7.00 6.08 2.07
CA ILE A 124 -6.35 6.35 0.79
C ILE A 124 -6.78 5.26 -0.18
N GLU A 125 -7.23 5.65 -1.36
CA GLU A 125 -7.54 4.74 -2.46
C GLU A 125 -6.51 4.93 -3.58
N ASN A 126 -5.86 3.83 -3.96
CA ASN A 126 -4.91 3.83 -5.06
C ASN A 126 -5.67 3.84 -6.38
N PHE A 127 -5.27 4.75 -7.28
CA PHE A 127 -5.78 4.84 -8.64
C PHE A 127 -5.23 3.69 -9.50
N ASP A 128 -3.93 3.42 -9.35
CA ASP A 128 -3.32 2.23 -9.93
C ASP A 128 -3.67 1.01 -9.04
N PRO A 129 -4.16 -0.10 -9.63
CA PRO A 129 -4.62 -1.24 -8.83
C PRO A 129 -3.44 -2.04 -8.26
N MET A 130 -3.77 -2.99 -7.36
CA MET A 130 -2.82 -3.97 -6.84
C MET A 130 -1.92 -4.52 -7.95
N GLY A 131 -0.62 -4.56 -7.69
CA GLY A 131 0.41 -4.93 -8.67
C GLY A 131 1.36 -3.78 -9.02
N VAL A 132 0.94 -2.54 -8.77
CA VAL A 132 1.81 -1.36 -8.70
C VAL A 132 1.98 -1.00 -7.23
N HIS A 133 3.23 -0.80 -6.79
CA HIS A 133 3.51 -0.43 -5.40
C HIS A 133 2.86 0.93 -5.07
N THR A 134 2.24 1.09 -3.90
CA THR A 134 1.59 2.37 -3.46
C THR A 134 2.49 3.61 -3.60
N GLY A 135 3.80 3.43 -3.46
CA GLY A 135 4.84 4.43 -3.73
C GLY A 135 4.90 4.92 -5.18
N ASP A 136 4.66 4.03 -6.14
CA ASP A 136 4.58 4.30 -7.57
C ASP A 136 3.13 4.47 -8.06
N SER A 137 2.14 4.32 -7.20
CA SER A 137 0.74 4.55 -7.56
C SER A 137 0.37 6.03 -7.41
N ILE A 138 -0.44 6.54 -8.32
CA ILE A 138 -1.31 7.68 -8.07
C ILE A 138 -2.30 7.25 -6.99
N CYS A 139 -2.57 8.09 -6.00
CA CYS A 139 -3.58 7.78 -4.99
C CYS A 139 -4.38 9.01 -4.58
N ALA A 140 -5.58 8.77 -4.05
CA ALA A 140 -6.52 9.79 -3.62
C ALA A 140 -6.91 9.61 -2.16
N ALA A 141 -7.11 10.72 -1.46
CA ALA A 141 -7.72 10.77 -0.13
C ALA A 141 -8.94 11.72 -0.14
N PRO A 142 -10.09 11.33 0.46
CA PRO A 142 -10.35 10.03 1.11
C PRO A 142 -10.52 8.89 0.08
N ALA A 143 -10.83 7.66 0.52
CA ALA A 143 -11.32 6.62 -0.40
C ALA A 143 -12.63 7.06 -1.10
N GLN A 144 -12.79 6.68 -2.37
CA GLN A 144 -13.81 7.20 -3.29
C GLN A 144 -14.87 6.18 -3.67
N THR A 145 -14.49 4.91 -3.87
CA THR A 145 -15.38 3.90 -4.49
C THR A 145 -15.91 2.84 -3.53
N LEU A 146 -15.61 2.97 -2.24
CA LEU A 146 -16.16 2.11 -1.21
C LEU A 146 -17.57 2.55 -0.83
N THR A 147 -18.50 1.61 -0.80
CA THR A 147 -19.77 1.84 -0.10
C THR A 147 -19.51 2.06 1.38
N TYR A 148 -20.45 2.71 2.07
CA TYR A 148 -20.35 2.87 3.53
C TYR A 148 -20.12 1.54 4.23
N LYS A 149 -20.80 0.46 3.80
CA LYS A 149 -20.62 -0.87 4.38
C LYS A 149 -19.20 -1.40 4.18
N GLU A 150 -18.66 -1.36 2.96
CA GLU A 150 -17.30 -1.82 2.69
C GLU A 150 -16.27 -1.00 3.49
N TYR A 151 -16.47 0.32 3.59
CA TYR A 151 -15.60 1.17 4.41
C TYR A 151 -15.63 0.78 5.88
N GLN A 152 -16.82 0.54 6.47
CA GLN A 152 -16.91 0.10 7.86
C GLN A 152 -16.32 -1.30 8.07
N ASP A 153 -16.50 -2.23 7.14
CA ASP A 153 -15.91 -3.57 7.22
C ASP A 153 -14.36 -3.49 7.22
N ILE A 154 -13.78 -2.60 6.39
CA ILE A 154 -12.32 -2.36 6.36
C ILE A 154 -11.85 -1.61 7.61
N ARG A 155 -12.63 -0.62 8.09
CA ARG A 155 -12.37 0.13 9.33
C ARG A 155 -12.28 -0.82 10.53
N ASP A 156 -13.28 -1.69 10.69
CA ASP A 156 -13.34 -2.67 11.78
C ASP A 156 -12.23 -3.71 11.67
N ALA A 157 -11.88 -4.13 10.46
CA ALA A 157 -10.70 -4.97 10.22
C ALA A 157 -9.42 -4.26 10.70
N GLY A 158 -9.21 -3.00 10.32
CA GLY A 158 -8.05 -2.21 10.75
C GLY A 158 -7.93 -2.11 12.28
N ILE A 159 -9.03 -1.88 12.98
CA ILE A 159 -9.06 -1.84 14.45
C ILE A 159 -8.67 -3.20 15.05
N LYS A 160 -9.19 -4.31 14.51
CA LYS A 160 -8.82 -5.67 14.97
C LYS A 160 -7.34 -5.94 14.72
N ILE A 161 -6.81 -5.55 13.56
CA ILE A 161 -5.39 -5.73 13.21
C ILE A 161 -4.50 -4.97 14.18
N MET A 162 -4.79 -3.69 14.46
CA MET A 162 -4.01 -2.88 15.40
C MET A 162 -3.90 -3.55 16.78
N ARG A 163 -5.01 -4.12 17.26
CA ARG A 163 -5.07 -4.82 18.55
C ARG A 163 -4.33 -6.16 18.52
N GLU A 164 -4.56 -6.97 17.49
CA GLU A 164 -3.96 -8.30 17.35
C GLU A 164 -2.45 -8.24 17.17
N ILE A 165 -1.96 -7.31 16.35
CA ILE A 165 -0.52 -7.10 16.17
C ILE A 165 0.11 -6.50 17.43
N GLY A 166 -0.67 -5.78 18.23
CA GLY A 166 -0.26 -5.27 19.54
C GLY A 166 0.25 -3.83 19.52
N VAL A 167 -0.07 -3.04 18.49
CA VAL A 167 0.33 -1.63 18.40
C VAL A 167 -0.40 -0.84 19.50
N SER A 168 0.26 -0.56 20.61
CA SER A 168 -0.36 -0.01 21.83
C SER A 168 -0.20 1.51 21.97
N ALA A 169 0.80 2.12 21.36
CA ALA A 169 1.08 3.55 21.49
C ALA A 169 1.76 4.12 20.24
N GLY A 170 0.98 4.41 19.20
CA GLY A 170 1.54 4.94 17.96
C GLY A 170 0.61 4.89 16.75
N GLY A 171 1.20 5.19 15.60
CA GLY A 171 0.52 5.15 14.30
C GLY A 171 1.03 4.01 13.44
N SER A 172 0.12 3.48 12.62
CA SER A 172 0.41 2.43 11.65
C SER A 172 -0.34 2.66 10.35
N ASN A 173 0.27 2.19 9.26
CA ASN A 173 -0.37 2.08 7.95
C ASN A 173 -0.80 0.63 7.73
N ILE A 174 -2.05 0.42 7.28
CA ILE A 174 -2.58 -0.90 6.96
C ILE A 174 -3.06 -0.90 5.51
N GLN A 175 -2.66 -1.91 4.74
CA GLN A 175 -3.01 -2.05 3.33
C GLN A 175 -3.98 -3.21 3.12
N PHE A 176 -4.97 -2.97 2.26
CA PHE A 176 -6.02 -3.91 1.90
C PHE A 176 -6.17 -3.99 0.38
N ALA A 177 -6.40 -5.19 -0.13
CA ALA A 177 -6.91 -5.40 -1.47
C ALA A 177 -8.42 -5.68 -1.41
N VAL A 178 -9.21 -4.99 -2.23
CA VAL A 178 -10.66 -5.19 -2.33
C VAL A 178 -11.02 -5.64 -3.74
N ASN A 179 -11.63 -6.83 -3.85
CA ASN A 179 -12.07 -7.35 -5.12
C ASN A 179 -13.22 -6.48 -5.67
N PRO A 180 -13.08 -5.85 -6.85
CA PRO A 180 -14.10 -4.96 -7.39
C PRO A 180 -15.39 -5.69 -7.81
N GLU A 181 -15.34 -7.00 -8.06
CA GLU A 181 -16.50 -7.79 -8.52
C GLU A 181 -17.44 -8.19 -7.38
N ASN A 182 -16.91 -8.39 -6.16
CA ASN A 182 -17.68 -8.96 -5.06
C ASN A 182 -17.39 -8.36 -3.68
N GLY A 183 -16.54 -7.34 -3.58
CA GLY A 183 -16.21 -6.66 -2.32
C GLY A 183 -15.35 -7.47 -1.36
N LYS A 184 -14.84 -8.65 -1.76
CA LYS A 184 -13.97 -9.48 -0.90
C LYS A 184 -12.71 -8.70 -0.53
N VAL A 185 -12.46 -8.57 0.77
CA VAL A 185 -11.28 -7.89 1.32
C VAL A 185 -10.18 -8.92 1.62
N ALA A 186 -8.94 -8.57 1.30
CA ALA A 186 -7.74 -9.25 1.74
C ALA A 186 -6.79 -8.25 2.39
N VAL A 187 -6.24 -8.57 3.56
CA VAL A 187 -5.21 -7.79 4.24
C VAL A 187 -3.86 -8.09 3.56
N ILE A 188 -3.11 -7.04 3.22
CA ILE A 188 -1.84 -7.16 2.52
C ILE A 188 -0.67 -7.07 3.50
N GLU A 189 -0.61 -5.99 4.28
CA GLU A 189 0.43 -5.77 5.28
C GLU A 189 0.00 -4.72 6.31
N LEU A 190 0.71 -4.67 7.43
CA LEU A 190 0.70 -3.56 8.38
C LEU A 190 2.14 -3.08 8.56
N ASN A 191 2.34 -1.78 8.49
CA ASN A 191 3.61 -1.14 8.83
C ASN A 191 3.46 -0.48 10.22
N PRO A 192 4.08 -1.01 11.29
CA PRO A 192 3.87 -0.53 12.66
C PRO A 192 4.75 0.69 12.98
N ARG A 193 4.71 1.67 12.07
CA ARG A 193 5.55 2.88 12.10
C ARG A 193 4.94 3.95 11.21
N VAL A 194 5.46 5.17 11.34
CA VAL A 194 5.23 6.21 10.34
C VAL A 194 5.78 5.80 8.97
N SER A 195 5.12 6.27 7.91
CA SER A 195 5.36 5.87 6.54
C SER A 195 5.32 7.11 5.62
N ARG A 196 5.62 6.90 4.34
CA ARG A 196 5.34 7.91 3.31
C ARG A 196 3.84 8.24 3.26
N SER A 197 2.99 7.24 3.38
CA SER A 197 1.53 7.39 3.44
C SER A 197 1.08 8.17 4.69
N SER A 198 1.76 8.04 5.83
CA SER A 198 1.42 8.82 7.03
C SER A 198 1.83 10.29 6.89
N ALA A 199 2.92 10.58 6.17
CA ALA A 199 3.28 11.95 5.81
C ALA A 199 2.26 12.57 4.85
N LEU A 200 1.82 11.82 3.83
CA LEU A 200 0.74 12.20 2.92
C LEU A 200 -0.55 12.46 3.70
N ALA A 201 -0.99 11.53 4.54
CA ALA A 201 -2.21 11.66 5.34
C ALA A 201 -2.15 12.86 6.29
N SER A 202 -0.99 13.13 6.89
CA SER A 202 -0.80 14.30 7.74
C SER A 202 -0.97 15.61 6.95
N LYS A 203 -0.53 15.64 5.69
CA LYS A 203 -0.70 16.79 4.80
C LYS A 203 -2.12 16.89 4.24
N ALA A 204 -2.76 15.76 3.97
CA ALA A 204 -4.11 15.70 3.44
C ALA A 204 -5.15 16.17 4.48
N THR A 205 -4.98 15.77 5.73
CA THR A 205 -5.96 16.00 6.80
C THR A 205 -5.60 17.16 7.72
N GLY A 206 -4.33 17.56 7.73
CA GLY A 206 -3.78 18.47 8.73
C GLY A 206 -3.54 17.82 10.10
N TYR A 207 -3.81 16.52 10.27
CA TYR A 207 -3.57 15.79 11.51
C TYR A 207 -2.08 15.40 11.62
N PRO A 208 -1.31 15.91 12.59
CA PRO A 208 0.15 15.72 12.62
C PRO A 208 0.53 14.36 13.23
N ILE A 209 0.39 13.27 12.45
CA ILE A 209 0.53 11.87 12.91
C ILE A 209 1.81 11.66 13.70
N ALA A 210 2.98 12.02 13.15
CA ALA A 210 4.27 11.78 13.82
C ALA A 210 4.37 12.50 15.18
N LYS A 211 3.91 13.76 15.26
CA LYS A 211 3.91 14.55 16.50
C LYS A 211 3.04 13.90 17.57
N ILE A 212 1.88 13.39 17.18
CA ILE A 212 0.93 12.75 18.09
C ILE A 212 1.46 11.38 18.51
N ALA A 213 1.98 10.57 17.58
CA ALA A 213 2.61 9.29 17.87
C ALA A 213 3.76 9.41 18.87
N THR A 214 4.61 10.44 18.76
CA THR A 214 5.66 10.71 19.76
C THR A 214 5.09 10.97 21.15
N LYS A 215 3.97 11.70 21.26
CA LYS A 215 3.30 11.94 22.55
C LYS A 215 2.69 10.66 23.12
N LEU A 216 2.07 9.84 22.29
CA LEU A 216 1.54 8.53 22.72
C LEU A 216 2.67 7.63 23.24
N ALA A 217 3.81 7.61 22.55
CA ALA A 217 4.97 6.80 22.94
C ALA A 217 5.54 7.17 24.32
N ILE A 218 5.34 8.41 24.80
CA ILE A 218 5.72 8.86 26.15
C ILE A 218 4.55 8.82 27.15
N GLY A 219 3.46 8.14 26.80
CA GLY A 219 2.38 7.80 27.70
C GLY A 219 1.16 8.72 27.67
N TYR A 220 1.06 9.68 26.75
CA TYR A 220 -0.20 10.42 26.56
C TYR A 220 -1.29 9.55 25.94
N THR A 221 -2.53 9.95 26.09
CA THR A 221 -3.69 9.40 25.37
C THR A 221 -4.23 10.41 24.35
N LEU A 222 -4.98 9.94 23.36
CA LEU A 222 -5.48 10.77 22.26
C LEU A 222 -6.40 11.89 22.75
N ASP A 223 -7.13 11.67 23.84
CA ASP A 223 -8.03 12.64 24.47
C ASP A 223 -7.29 13.74 25.26
N GLU A 224 -6.07 13.48 25.72
CA GLU A 224 -5.21 14.46 26.42
C GLU A 224 -4.51 15.43 25.46
N ILE A 225 -4.38 15.06 24.18
CA ILE A 225 -3.63 15.82 23.19
C ILE A 225 -4.59 16.79 22.48
N PRO A 226 -4.37 18.11 22.51
CA PRO A 226 -5.19 19.05 21.76
C PRO A 226 -4.91 18.97 20.25
N ASN A 227 -5.95 19.16 19.43
CA ASN A 227 -5.82 19.31 17.98
C ASN A 227 -5.20 20.67 17.63
N ASP A 228 -4.05 20.65 16.96
CA ASP A 228 -3.25 21.83 16.59
C ASP A 228 -4.03 22.84 15.71
N ILE A 229 -4.94 22.36 14.85
CA ILE A 229 -5.64 23.20 13.87
C ILE A 229 -6.88 23.85 14.49
N THR A 230 -7.77 23.04 15.06
CA THR A 230 -9.04 23.56 15.62
C THR A 230 -8.82 24.23 16.97
N LYS A 231 -7.77 23.83 17.72
CA LYS A 231 -7.43 24.26 19.08
C LYS A 231 -8.55 24.10 20.11
N LYS A 232 -9.62 23.41 19.76
CA LYS A 232 -10.86 23.27 20.55
C LYS A 232 -11.30 21.82 20.73
N THR A 233 -10.75 20.90 19.95
CA THR A 233 -11.05 19.47 20.00
C THR A 233 -9.81 18.69 20.42
N PRO A 234 -9.95 17.50 21.03
CA PRO A 234 -8.83 16.60 21.25
C PRO A 234 -8.32 16.01 19.93
N ALA A 235 -7.22 15.25 19.99
CA ALA A 235 -6.68 14.43 18.90
C ALA A 235 -7.43 13.11 18.73
N CYS A 236 -8.30 12.75 19.69
CA CYS A 236 -9.20 11.59 19.63
C CYS A 236 -10.41 11.86 18.73
N PHE A 237 -10.18 11.97 17.42
CA PHE A 237 -11.23 12.11 16.40
C PHE A 237 -10.73 11.57 15.05
N GLU A 238 -11.66 11.24 14.17
CA GLU A 238 -11.38 10.92 12.77
C GLU A 238 -11.57 12.20 11.92
N PRO A 239 -10.53 12.68 11.22
CA PRO A 239 -10.66 13.83 10.34
C PRO A 239 -11.70 13.61 9.23
N SER A 240 -12.48 14.66 8.95
CA SER A 240 -13.33 14.75 7.78
C SER A 240 -12.88 15.92 6.92
N ILE A 241 -12.67 15.67 5.63
CA ILE A 241 -12.22 16.68 4.66
C ILE A 241 -13.29 16.94 3.63
N ASP A 242 -13.45 18.20 3.22
CA ASP A 242 -14.44 18.67 2.24
C ASP A 242 -13.81 18.95 0.87
N TYR A 243 -12.69 18.27 0.61
CA TYR A 243 -11.89 18.33 -0.61
C TYR A 243 -11.30 16.95 -0.91
N VAL A 244 -10.76 16.80 -2.12
CA VAL A 244 -10.02 15.62 -2.56
C VAL A 244 -8.54 15.97 -2.62
N VAL A 245 -7.71 15.06 -2.12
CA VAL A 245 -6.25 15.13 -2.24
C VAL A 245 -5.81 14.06 -3.22
N VAL A 246 -4.97 14.43 -4.18
CA VAL A 246 -4.32 13.48 -5.11
C VAL A 246 -2.82 13.58 -4.94
N LYS A 247 -2.19 12.43 -4.69
CA LYS A 247 -0.75 12.26 -4.80
C LYS A 247 -0.41 11.68 -6.16
N PHE A 248 0.66 12.17 -6.77
CA PHE A 248 1.19 11.68 -8.02
C PHE A 248 2.70 11.44 -7.87
N PRO A 249 3.22 10.21 -8.13
CA PRO A 249 4.65 9.95 -8.06
C PRO A 249 5.47 10.62 -9.18
N ARG A 250 6.75 10.85 -8.92
CA ARG A 250 7.72 11.37 -9.90
C ARG A 250 8.81 10.33 -10.13
N TRP A 251 9.05 9.98 -11.38
CA TRP A 251 10.13 9.09 -11.83
C TRP A 251 11.19 9.88 -12.59
N THR A 252 12.39 9.33 -12.76
CA THR A 252 13.43 9.95 -13.62
C THR A 252 14.11 8.89 -14.49
N PHE A 253 13.33 8.09 -15.22
CA PHE A 253 13.85 7.00 -16.06
C PHE A 253 14.77 7.49 -17.18
N GLU A 254 14.63 8.75 -17.62
CA GLU A 254 15.51 9.40 -18.59
C GLU A 254 16.99 9.42 -18.15
N LYS A 255 17.26 9.35 -16.83
CA LYS A 255 18.61 9.26 -16.28
C LYS A 255 19.18 7.83 -16.27
N PHE A 256 18.36 6.82 -16.57
CA PHE A 256 18.69 5.40 -16.46
C PHE A 256 18.19 4.60 -17.68
N PRO A 257 18.72 4.86 -18.90
CA PRO A 257 18.18 4.32 -20.15
C PRO A 257 18.20 2.78 -20.28
N GLY A 258 19.05 2.09 -19.49
CA GLY A 258 19.08 0.62 -19.44
C GLY A 258 18.09 0.00 -18.45
N THR A 259 17.27 0.81 -17.77
CA THR A 259 16.31 0.33 -16.76
C THR A 259 14.93 0.14 -17.36
N ASP A 260 14.29 -0.97 -17.03
CA ASP A 260 12.88 -1.21 -17.39
C ASP A 260 11.96 -0.18 -16.70
N PRO A 261 11.22 0.65 -17.47
CA PRO A 261 10.32 1.68 -16.93
C PRO A 261 8.95 1.14 -16.49
N SER A 262 8.69 -0.17 -16.62
CA SER A 262 7.45 -0.78 -16.12
C SER A 262 7.27 -0.59 -14.61
N LEU A 263 6.07 -0.26 -14.15
CA LEU A 263 5.77 -0.17 -12.73
C LEU A 263 5.33 -1.53 -12.21
N THR A 264 5.86 -1.90 -11.04
CA THR A 264 5.62 -3.21 -10.41
C THR A 264 5.40 -3.03 -8.91
N THR A 265 5.40 -4.13 -8.16
CA THR A 265 5.35 -4.12 -6.69
C THR A 265 6.63 -3.58 -6.04
N ARG A 266 7.65 -3.19 -6.82
CA ARG A 266 8.84 -2.49 -6.34
C ARG A 266 8.79 -1.03 -6.74
N MET A 267 8.90 -0.14 -5.77
CA MET A 267 8.98 1.31 -5.98
C MET A 267 10.20 1.70 -6.83
N LYS A 268 9.98 2.55 -7.83
CA LYS A 268 11.00 3.15 -8.72
C LYS A 268 10.92 4.68 -8.78
N SER A 269 9.85 5.28 -8.25
CA SER A 269 9.72 6.73 -8.13
C SER A 269 10.77 7.32 -7.18
N VAL A 270 11.18 8.55 -7.46
CA VAL A 270 12.20 9.31 -6.71
C VAL A 270 11.60 10.42 -5.85
N GLY A 271 10.30 10.68 -6.01
CA GLY A 271 9.57 11.69 -5.28
C GLY A 271 8.07 11.63 -5.58
N GLU A 272 7.33 12.58 -5.05
CA GLU A 272 5.88 12.67 -5.22
C GLU A 272 5.43 14.13 -5.09
N VAL A 273 4.34 14.46 -5.77
CA VAL A 273 3.63 15.74 -5.63
C VAL A 273 2.26 15.48 -5.03
N LEU A 274 1.73 16.47 -4.34
CA LEU A 274 0.43 16.40 -3.70
C LEU A 274 -0.38 17.64 -4.05
N ALA A 275 -1.60 17.43 -4.50
CA ALA A 275 -2.52 18.50 -4.84
C ALA A 275 -3.88 18.32 -4.18
N ILE A 276 -4.48 19.44 -3.80
CA ILE A 276 -5.80 19.51 -3.17
C ILE A 276 -6.76 20.19 -4.14
N GLY A 277 -7.96 19.64 -4.34
CA GLY A 277 -9.02 20.25 -5.15
C GLY A 277 -10.39 19.97 -4.54
N ARG A 278 -11.39 20.78 -4.87
CA ARG A 278 -12.79 20.55 -4.44
C ARG A 278 -13.41 19.35 -5.14
N THR A 279 -12.80 18.88 -6.21
CA THR A 279 -13.19 17.67 -6.96
C THR A 279 -11.97 16.85 -7.32
N PHE A 280 -12.16 15.55 -7.58
CA PHE A 280 -11.09 14.67 -8.06
C PHE A 280 -10.42 15.21 -9.33
N LYS A 281 -11.22 15.68 -10.30
CA LYS A 281 -10.71 16.22 -11.57
C LYS A 281 -9.79 17.42 -11.36
N GLU A 282 -10.18 18.33 -10.47
CA GLU A 282 -9.36 19.49 -10.11
C GLU A 282 -8.05 19.06 -9.44
N ALA A 283 -8.12 18.18 -8.44
CA ALA A 283 -6.95 17.70 -7.71
C ALA A 283 -5.96 16.96 -8.64
N LEU A 284 -6.47 16.11 -9.54
CA LEU A 284 -5.67 15.37 -10.52
C LEU A 284 -4.98 16.30 -11.53
N GLN A 285 -5.72 17.24 -12.13
CA GLN A 285 -5.12 18.22 -13.06
C GLN A 285 -4.05 19.08 -12.37
N LYS A 286 -4.28 19.44 -11.10
CA LYS A 286 -3.32 20.19 -10.28
C LYS A 286 -2.07 19.37 -9.96
N SER A 287 -2.20 18.07 -9.67
CA SER A 287 -1.04 17.22 -9.39
C SER A 287 -0.20 17.06 -10.65
N ILE A 288 -0.83 16.77 -11.80
CA ILE A 288 -0.14 16.60 -13.10
C ILE A 288 0.69 17.83 -13.46
N ARG A 289 0.11 19.03 -13.42
CA ARG A 289 0.84 20.26 -13.79
C ARG A 289 1.96 20.63 -12.83
N SER A 290 1.99 20.04 -11.63
CA SER A 290 3.02 20.28 -10.60
C SER A 290 4.14 19.25 -10.65
N LEU A 291 4.08 18.26 -11.57
CA LEU A 291 5.08 17.19 -11.68
C LEU A 291 6.41 17.66 -12.29
N GLU A 292 6.46 18.87 -12.85
CA GLU A 292 7.66 19.43 -13.51
C GLU A 292 8.20 18.48 -14.61
N ILE A 293 7.30 18.03 -15.50
CA ILE A 293 7.56 17.10 -16.62
C ILE A 293 7.09 17.66 -17.97
N ASP A 294 6.93 18.99 -18.06
CA ASP A 294 6.37 19.69 -19.24
C ASP A 294 4.98 19.15 -19.65
N ARG A 295 4.16 18.76 -18.68
CA ARG A 295 2.73 18.44 -18.86
C ARG A 295 1.90 19.48 -18.14
N TYR A 296 0.93 20.09 -18.83
CA TYR A 296 0.07 21.14 -18.24
C TYR A 296 -1.27 20.60 -17.72
N GLY A 297 -1.54 19.31 -17.95
CA GLY A 297 -2.76 18.60 -17.59
C GLY A 297 -3.01 17.43 -18.56
N LEU A 298 -4.14 16.77 -18.42
CA LEU A 298 -4.70 15.87 -19.44
C LEU A 298 -5.34 16.72 -20.53
N GLY A 299 -4.94 16.56 -21.80
CA GLY A 299 -5.59 17.25 -22.92
C GLY A 299 -5.21 18.72 -23.15
N SER A 300 -4.29 19.29 -22.35
CA SER A 300 -4.06 20.75 -22.29
C SER A 300 -2.71 21.21 -22.86
N ASP A 301 -1.91 20.29 -23.43
CA ASP A 301 -0.55 20.58 -23.89
C ASP A 301 -0.26 20.12 -25.32
N GLY A 302 -1.27 19.60 -26.03
CA GLY A 302 -1.16 19.16 -27.42
C GLY A 302 -0.39 17.84 -27.61
N LYS A 303 -0.07 17.13 -26.52
CA LYS A 303 0.67 15.85 -26.56
C LYS A 303 -0.24 14.61 -26.58
N ASP A 304 -1.57 14.81 -26.68
CA ASP A 304 -2.57 13.76 -26.50
C ASP A 304 -3.05 13.09 -27.81
N ASN A 305 -2.44 13.40 -28.96
CA ASN A 305 -2.75 12.71 -30.23
C ASN A 305 -2.04 11.35 -30.30
N ILE A 306 -2.73 10.29 -29.88
CA ILE A 306 -2.16 8.96 -29.69
C ILE A 306 -2.85 7.95 -30.60
N GLY A 307 -2.06 7.15 -31.33
CA GLY A 307 -2.57 6.04 -32.13
C GLY A 307 -3.04 4.86 -31.27
N GLU A 308 -4.07 4.15 -31.74
CA GLU A 308 -4.75 3.06 -31.00
C GLU A 308 -3.82 1.90 -30.60
N GLU A 309 -2.85 1.56 -31.44
CA GLU A 309 -1.86 0.51 -31.14
C GLU A 309 -0.96 0.91 -29.96
N LEU A 310 -0.47 2.16 -29.96
CA LEU A 310 0.36 2.69 -28.88
C LEU A 310 -0.45 2.77 -27.58
N LEU A 311 -1.70 3.22 -27.66
CA LEU A 311 -2.64 3.28 -26.54
C LEU A 311 -2.77 1.94 -25.80
N ASN A 312 -3.09 0.87 -26.53
CA ASN A 312 -3.27 -0.46 -25.94
C ASN A 312 -1.99 -0.98 -25.26
N SER A 313 -0.83 -0.74 -25.88
CA SER A 313 0.47 -1.16 -25.31
C SER A 313 0.81 -0.41 -24.01
N LYS A 314 0.46 0.88 -23.92
CA LYS A 314 0.76 1.75 -22.78
C LYS A 314 -0.25 1.61 -21.64
N LEU A 315 -1.49 1.22 -21.93
CA LEU A 315 -2.49 0.95 -20.89
C LEU A 315 -2.30 -0.42 -20.22
N SER A 316 -1.93 -1.44 -20.99
CA SER A 316 -1.82 -2.83 -20.51
C SER A 316 -0.66 -3.05 -19.53
N ILE A 317 0.46 -2.35 -19.73
CA ILE A 317 1.62 -2.44 -18.84
C ILE A 317 1.75 -1.13 -18.05
N PRO A 318 1.58 -1.15 -16.71
CA PRO A 318 1.80 0.02 -15.87
C PRO A 318 3.15 0.70 -16.16
N ASN A 319 3.15 2.01 -16.38
CA ASN A 319 4.33 2.81 -16.69
C ASN A 319 4.12 4.26 -16.21
N GLN A 320 5.20 5.05 -16.13
CA GLN A 320 5.17 6.44 -15.63
C GLN A 320 4.22 7.37 -16.42
N ASP A 321 3.96 7.06 -17.69
CA ASP A 321 3.18 7.92 -18.58
C ASP A 321 1.73 7.45 -18.73
N ARG A 322 1.34 6.33 -18.10
CA ARG A 322 0.07 5.64 -18.37
C ARG A 322 -1.16 6.55 -18.24
N VAL A 323 -1.17 7.51 -17.32
CA VAL A 323 -2.31 8.42 -17.12
C VAL A 323 -2.60 9.29 -18.35
N PHE A 324 -1.63 9.44 -19.24
CA PHE A 324 -1.71 10.28 -20.43
C PHE A 324 -2.12 9.51 -21.68
N TYR A 325 -2.30 8.20 -21.56
CA TYR A 325 -2.76 7.30 -22.62
C TYR A 325 -4.22 6.95 -22.35
#